data_AF-A0AAV2R8X9-F1
#
_entry.id   AF-A0AAV2R8X9-F1
#
_cell.length_a   1.000
_cell.length_b   1.000
_cell.length_c   1.000
_cell.angle_alpha   90.00
_cell.angle_beta   90.00
_cell.angle_gamma   90.00
#
_symmetry.space_group_name_H-M   'P 1'
#
loop_
_entity.id
_entity.type
_entity.pdbx_description
1 polymer ?
#
loop_
_entity_poly.entity_id
_entity_poly.type
_entity_poly.pdbx_seq_one_letter_code
_entity_poly.pdbx_strand_id
1 'polypeptide(L)'
;MAAYTKSLAACLLLAVVSYTNGQGYDLPAPSYGAPDQRGSASQLSNSYSAPGGVRGEEEVDPIAELAANIPGGGVPGEDYPILSSVPDTGFLCEDQEFPGYFADIADEAGCQVFHICQENFRLDSFLCPNGTIFNQQYFVCDWWFNVDCAASEDFFGLNADIGVAPEDELLRDASSLDNAYAAPPSNNYAAPPSDSYSAPG
;
A
#
# COMPACT_ATOMS: atom_id res chain seq x y z
N MET A 1 -9.62 -52.47 28.89
CA MET A 1 -10.33 -51.86 30.03
C MET A 1 -10.46 -50.37 29.76
N ALA A 2 -11.70 -49.87 29.80
CA ALA A 2 -12.22 -48.48 29.75
C ALA A 2 -11.54 -47.48 28.78
N ALA A 3 -12.10 -47.08 27.63
CA ALA A 3 -13.39 -46.43 27.34
C ALA A 3 -13.55 -45.03 27.98
N TYR A 4 -13.18 -43.98 27.25
CA TYR A 4 -13.73 -42.63 27.43
C TYR A 4 -14.33 -42.18 26.09
N THR A 5 -15.63 -42.40 25.98
CA THR A 5 -16.48 -42.04 24.85
C THR A 5 -17.14 -40.68 25.07
N LYS A 6 -17.03 -39.82 24.06
CA LYS A 6 -18.08 -38.93 23.52
C LYS A 6 -18.79 -37.97 24.48
N SER A 7 -18.50 -36.67 24.35
CA SER A 7 -19.48 -35.61 24.62
C SER A 7 -19.50 -34.64 23.43
N LEU A 8 -20.16 -35.08 22.36
CA LEU A 8 -20.58 -34.28 21.22
C LEU A 8 -22.11 -34.37 21.21
N ALA A 9 -22.81 -33.49 21.93
CA ALA A 9 -24.23 -33.17 21.74
C ALA A 9 -24.73 -32.26 22.87
N ALA A 10 -24.61 -30.93 22.69
CA ALA A 10 -25.52 -29.96 23.28
C ALA A 10 -25.24 -28.55 22.73
N CYS A 11 -25.58 -28.30 21.46
CA CYS A 11 -25.86 -26.93 20.98
C CYS A 11 -26.56 -26.95 19.62
N LEU A 12 -27.60 -27.78 19.47
CA LEU A 12 -28.36 -27.91 18.23
C LEU A 12 -29.85 -27.72 18.49
N LEU A 13 -30.21 -26.58 19.06
CA LEU A 13 -31.55 -26.02 19.02
C LEU A 13 -31.41 -24.50 19.11
N LEU A 14 -31.47 -23.83 17.96
CA LEU A 14 -32.06 -22.51 17.69
C LEU A 14 -31.57 -22.05 16.30
N ALA A 15 -32.09 -22.68 15.25
CA ALA A 15 -32.05 -22.14 13.90
C ALA A 15 -33.48 -22.21 13.35
N VAL A 16 -33.87 -21.16 12.61
CA VAL A 16 -35.19 -20.76 12.05
C VAL A 16 -36.06 -19.98 13.06
N VAL A 17 -36.41 -18.69 12.89
CA VAL A 17 -36.65 -17.88 11.69
C VAL A 17 -36.41 -16.40 12.01
N SER A 18 -35.66 -15.69 11.17
CA SER A 18 -35.92 -14.29 10.77
C SER A 18 -35.14 -14.02 9.49
N TYR A 19 -35.79 -14.32 8.37
CA TYR A 19 -35.40 -13.79 7.07
C TYR A 19 -35.66 -12.27 7.06
N THR A 20 -34.95 -11.59 6.15
CA THR A 20 -34.99 -10.16 5.80
C THR A 20 -34.24 -9.22 6.75
N ASN A 21 -32.99 -8.93 6.41
CA ASN A 21 -32.69 -7.66 5.74
C ASN A 21 -31.29 -7.71 5.12
N GLY A 22 -31.25 -7.54 3.80
CA GLY A 22 -30.03 -7.09 3.13
C GLY A 22 -29.73 -5.67 3.64
N GLN A 23 -28.63 -5.54 4.35
CA GLN A 23 -27.95 -4.28 4.54
C GLN A 23 -26.58 -4.50 3.92
N GLY A 24 -26.38 -3.94 2.73
CA GLY A 24 -25.03 -3.73 2.22
C GLY A 24 -24.28 -2.97 3.30
N TYR A 25 -23.17 -3.55 3.75
CA TYR A 25 -22.20 -2.79 4.50
C TYR A 25 -21.54 -1.87 3.47
N ASP A 26 -22.04 -0.65 3.35
CA ASP A 26 -21.24 0.43 2.80
C ASP A 26 -20.08 0.62 3.77
N LEU A 27 -18.94 -0.02 3.47
CA LEU A 27 -17.67 0.35 4.09
C LEU A 27 -17.43 1.80 3.69
N PRO A 28 -17.30 2.75 4.62
CA PRO A 28 -16.87 4.08 4.25
C PRO A 28 -15.48 3.93 3.62
N ALA A 29 -15.33 4.42 2.39
CA ALA A 29 -14.02 4.62 1.81
C ALA A 29 -13.14 5.37 2.83
N PRO A 30 -11.84 5.04 2.97
CA PRO A 30 -10.96 5.82 3.82
C PRO A 30 -10.99 7.27 3.31
N SER A 31 -11.71 8.10 4.06
CA SER A 31 -11.72 9.53 3.84
C SER A 31 -10.38 10.00 4.36
N TYR A 32 -9.52 10.47 3.46
CA TYR A 32 -8.39 11.34 3.81
C TYR A 32 -8.96 12.66 4.36
N GLY A 33 -9.54 12.59 5.56
CA GLY A 33 -10.05 13.70 6.32
C GLY A 33 -8.91 14.29 7.12
N ALA A 34 -8.60 15.56 6.86
CA ALA A 34 -7.80 16.36 7.77
C ALA A 34 -8.42 16.31 9.18
N PRO A 35 -7.62 16.17 10.25
CA PRO A 35 -8.17 16.07 11.60
C PRO A 35 -8.98 17.32 11.99
N ASP A 36 -10.15 17.10 12.59
CA ASP A 36 -10.98 18.15 13.17
C ASP A 36 -10.29 18.75 14.40
N GLN A 37 -9.73 19.95 14.26
CA GLN A 37 -9.06 20.67 15.34
C GLN A 37 -10.04 21.33 16.31
N ARG A 38 -10.92 20.55 16.94
CA ARG A 38 -11.85 21.06 17.96
C ARG A 38 -11.82 20.25 19.25
N GLY A 39 -10.92 20.69 20.14
CA GLY A 39 -10.90 20.41 21.59
C GLY A 39 -9.64 19.66 22.02
N SER A 40 -8.74 20.15 22.87
CA SER A 40 -8.87 21.17 23.90
C SER A 40 -7.60 22.03 23.99
N ALA A 41 -7.76 23.34 23.81
CA ALA A 41 -6.75 24.31 24.23
C ALA A 41 -6.73 24.41 25.76
N SER A 42 -6.01 23.51 26.40
CA SER A 42 -5.53 23.62 27.78
C SER A 42 -4.27 22.76 27.86
N GLN A 43 -3.06 23.23 27.59
CA GLN A 43 -2.39 24.37 28.18
C GLN A 43 -1.40 24.91 27.15
N LEU A 44 -1.79 25.93 26.37
CA LEU A 44 -0.80 26.75 25.65
C LEU A 44 -0.16 27.69 26.67
N SER A 45 0.88 27.23 27.36
CA SER A 45 1.84 28.14 27.98
C SER A 45 2.73 28.70 26.87
N ASN A 46 2.16 29.59 26.03
CA ASN A 46 2.95 30.48 25.21
C ASN A 46 3.67 31.46 26.13
N SER A 47 4.89 31.10 26.56
CA SER A 47 5.81 32.08 27.14
C SER A 47 6.35 32.95 26.00
N TYR A 48 5.61 34.02 25.68
CA TYR A 48 6.24 35.20 25.10
C TYR A 48 7.33 35.64 26.08
N SER A 49 8.59 35.38 25.74
CA SER A 49 9.73 35.79 26.52
C SER A 49 9.69 37.31 26.74
N ALA A 50 9.54 37.70 28.00
CA ALA A 50 9.92 39.02 28.47
C ALA A 50 11.41 39.26 28.16
N PRO A 51 11.83 40.49 27.79
CA PRO A 51 13.23 40.74 27.50
C PRO A 51 14.01 40.78 28.82
N GLY A 52 14.76 39.72 29.14
CA GLY A 52 15.68 39.75 30.29
C GLY A 52 16.03 38.43 31.00
N GLY A 53 15.83 37.25 30.40
CA GLY A 53 16.21 35.96 31.01
C GLY A 53 17.44 35.34 30.37
N VAL A 54 18.37 34.84 31.21
CA VAL A 54 19.57 34.09 30.81
C VAL A 54 19.14 32.87 29.98
N ARG A 55 19.71 32.70 28.79
CA ARG A 55 19.45 31.52 27.93
C ARG A 55 20.00 30.29 28.64
N GLY A 56 19.12 29.53 29.28
CA GLY A 56 19.34 28.09 29.39
C GLY A 56 19.29 27.53 27.98
N GLU A 57 20.27 26.70 27.62
CA GLU A 57 20.18 25.85 26.45
C GLU A 57 19.05 24.86 26.73
N GLU A 58 17.85 25.14 26.21
CA GLU A 58 16.75 24.17 26.26
C GLU A 58 17.18 23.01 25.36
N GLU A 59 17.62 21.92 25.97
CA GLU A 59 17.82 20.66 25.30
C GLU A 59 16.45 20.23 24.74
N VAL A 60 16.26 20.46 23.44
CA VAL A 60 15.05 20.04 22.75
C VAL A 60 15.10 18.52 22.68
N ASP A 61 14.16 17.85 23.35
CA ASP A 61 14.01 16.40 23.27
C ASP A 61 13.58 16.03 21.84
N PRO A 62 14.47 15.40 21.05
CA PRO A 62 14.18 15.11 19.65
C PRO A 62 13.02 14.11 19.47
N ILE A 63 12.76 13.25 20.46
CA ILE A 63 11.65 12.28 20.40
C ILE A 63 10.32 12.98 20.65
N ALA A 64 10.27 13.91 21.61
CA ALA A 64 9.09 14.73 21.85
C ALA A 64 8.77 15.63 20.65
N GLU A 65 9.79 16.21 20.01
CA GLU A 65 9.61 16.99 18.79
C GLU A 65 9.10 16.13 17.62
N LEU A 66 9.62 14.91 17.47
CA LEU A 66 9.13 13.96 16.46
C LEU A 66 7.64 13.66 16.68
N ALA A 67 7.26 13.31 17.90
CA ALA A 67 5.86 13.02 18.26
C ALA A 67 4.94 14.22 17.98
N ALA A 68 5.39 15.44 18.27
CA ALA A 68 4.60 16.65 18.04
C ALA A 68 4.33 16.95 16.55
N ASN A 69 5.18 16.46 15.65
CA ASN A 69 5.07 16.69 14.21
C ASN A 69 4.41 15.52 13.44
N ILE A 70 4.18 14.37 14.08
CA ILE A 70 3.50 13.22 13.49
C ILE A 70 2.00 13.26 13.85
N PRO A 71 1.08 13.22 12.86
CA PRO A 71 -0.35 13.15 13.11
C PRO A 71 -0.79 11.93 13.94
N GLY A 72 -1.99 11.99 14.52
CA GLY A 72 -2.60 10.86 15.22
C GLY A 72 -2.20 10.72 16.70
N GLY A 73 -1.21 11.47 17.17
CA GLY A 73 -0.89 11.57 18.60
C GLY A 73 -0.29 10.31 19.24
N GLY A 74 0.35 9.45 18.43
CA GLY A 74 1.04 8.26 18.91
C GLY A 74 2.43 8.54 19.48
N VAL A 75 2.89 7.64 20.34
CA VAL A 75 4.19 7.65 21.00
C VAL A 75 5.24 6.94 20.11
N PRO A 76 6.28 7.64 19.64
CA PRO A 76 7.34 7.01 18.86
C PRO A 76 8.05 5.90 19.66
N GLY A 77 8.21 4.73 19.05
CA GLY A 77 8.80 3.54 19.68
C GLY A 77 7.82 2.68 20.47
N GLU A 78 6.59 3.13 20.70
CA GLU A 78 5.52 2.33 21.31
C GLU A 78 4.38 2.08 20.31
N ASP A 79 3.79 3.13 19.75
CA ASP A 79 2.66 3.03 18.80
C ASP A 79 3.13 2.80 17.35
N TYR A 80 4.35 3.23 17.03
CA TYR A 80 4.99 2.99 15.74
C TYR A 80 6.51 2.93 15.87
N PRO A 81 7.21 2.16 15.01
CA PRO A 81 8.66 2.04 15.09
C PRO A 81 9.38 3.32 14.65
N ILE A 82 10.61 3.52 15.17
CA ILE A 82 11.52 4.63 14.83
C ILE A 82 12.90 4.09 14.44
N LEU A 83 12.90 3.04 13.63
CA LEU A 83 14.10 2.33 13.20
C LEU A 83 15.02 3.26 12.39
N SER A 84 16.31 3.19 12.68
CA SER A 84 17.37 3.92 11.94
C SER A 84 18.03 3.06 10.87
N SER A 85 17.78 1.75 10.89
CA SER A 85 18.28 0.77 9.93
C SER A 85 17.33 -0.42 9.85
N VAL A 86 17.36 -1.14 8.73
CA VAL A 86 16.61 -2.40 8.56
C VAL A 86 17.19 -3.47 9.50
N PRO A 87 16.39 -4.04 10.43
CA PRO A 87 16.79 -5.17 11.25
C PRO A 87 16.87 -6.46 10.42
N ASP A 88 17.57 -7.45 10.96
CA ASP A 88 17.57 -8.81 10.39
C ASP A 88 16.40 -9.59 10.99
N THR A 89 15.35 -9.77 10.19
CA THR A 89 14.09 -10.45 10.56
C THR A 89 14.01 -11.87 10.02
N GLY A 90 14.97 -12.26 9.17
CA GLY A 90 14.92 -13.52 8.43
C GLY A 90 13.94 -13.53 7.25
N PHE A 91 13.41 -12.38 6.81
CA PHE A 91 12.58 -12.30 5.61
C PHE A 91 13.33 -12.79 4.36
N LEU A 92 12.72 -13.70 3.60
CA LEU A 92 13.28 -14.25 2.36
C LEU A 92 12.28 -14.14 1.20
N CYS A 93 12.75 -13.67 0.05
CA CYS A 93 11.97 -13.66 -1.18
C CYS A 93 11.65 -15.07 -1.71
N GLU A 94 12.42 -16.08 -1.30
CA GLU A 94 12.19 -17.48 -1.68
C GLU A 94 10.94 -18.07 -1.03
N ASP A 95 10.49 -17.49 0.09
CA ASP A 95 9.29 -17.92 0.80
C ASP A 95 8.01 -17.26 0.27
N GLN A 96 8.15 -16.28 -0.64
CA GLN A 96 7.03 -15.54 -1.21
C GLN A 96 6.55 -16.17 -2.53
N GLU A 97 5.24 -16.22 -2.73
CA GLU A 97 4.64 -16.84 -3.92
C GLU A 97 4.92 -16.04 -5.21
N PHE A 98 4.99 -14.71 -5.11
CA PHE A 98 5.16 -13.80 -6.24
C PHE A 98 6.29 -12.79 -5.99
N PRO A 99 6.98 -12.30 -7.03
CA PRO A 99 7.78 -11.09 -6.90
C PRO A 99 6.87 -9.89 -6.59
N GLY A 100 7.40 -8.87 -5.91
CA GLY A 100 6.61 -7.70 -5.53
C GLY A 100 7.08 -7.03 -4.26
N TYR A 101 6.17 -6.35 -3.58
CA TYR A 101 6.42 -5.58 -2.36
C TYR A 101 5.79 -6.28 -1.16
N PHE A 102 6.52 -6.34 -0.05
CA PHE A 102 6.12 -7.09 1.14
C PHE A 102 6.36 -6.24 2.40
N ALA A 103 5.31 -6.04 3.20
CA ALA A 103 5.44 -5.55 4.57
C ALA A 103 6.22 -6.58 5.41
N ASP A 104 7.21 -6.13 6.16
CA ASP A 104 7.86 -6.99 7.15
C ASP A 104 7.08 -6.91 8.47
N ILE A 105 6.29 -7.95 8.75
CA ILE A 105 5.41 -8.02 9.91
C ILE A 105 6.13 -8.49 11.19
N ALA A 106 7.43 -8.81 11.14
CA ALA A 106 8.18 -9.18 12.33
C ALA A 106 8.15 -8.04 13.36
N ASP A 107 8.07 -8.35 14.65
CA ASP A 107 7.90 -7.34 15.71
C ASP A 107 9.01 -6.27 15.68
N GLU A 108 10.24 -6.68 15.38
CA GLU A 108 11.42 -5.82 15.25
C GLU A 108 11.38 -4.91 14.01
N ALA A 109 10.65 -5.26 12.96
CA ALA A 109 10.42 -4.43 11.78
C ALA A 109 9.14 -3.59 11.88
N GLY A 110 8.09 -4.14 12.50
CA GLY A 110 6.82 -3.49 12.81
C GLY A 110 6.14 -2.85 11.60
N CYS A 111 6.25 -3.45 10.41
CA CYS A 111 5.84 -2.89 9.13
C CYS A 111 6.48 -1.54 8.76
N GLN A 112 7.39 -0.98 9.56
CA GLN A 112 8.18 0.18 9.13
C GLN A 112 9.15 -0.25 8.01
N VAL A 113 9.60 -1.50 8.03
CA VAL A 113 10.37 -2.09 6.94
C VAL A 113 9.42 -2.67 5.91
N PHE A 114 9.75 -2.48 4.63
CA PHE A 114 9.19 -3.26 3.55
C PHE A 114 10.30 -3.75 2.62
N HIS A 115 10.00 -4.83 1.92
CA HIS A 115 10.90 -5.51 1.03
C HIS A 115 10.39 -5.45 -0.40
N ILE A 116 11.31 -5.43 -1.35
CA ILE A 116 11.03 -5.63 -2.77
C ILE A 116 11.73 -6.91 -3.20
N CYS A 117 10.94 -7.87 -3.66
CA CYS A 117 11.39 -9.13 -4.22
C CYS A 117 11.35 -9.08 -5.74
N GLN A 118 12.50 -9.31 -6.36
CA GLN A 118 12.62 -9.42 -7.81
C GLN A 118 12.45 -10.88 -8.26
N GLU A 119 12.22 -11.09 -9.57
CA GLU A 119 12.00 -12.44 -10.15
C GLU A 119 13.12 -13.45 -9.87
N ASN A 120 14.35 -12.97 -9.62
CA ASN A 120 15.51 -13.80 -9.32
C ASN A 120 15.77 -13.93 -7.81
N PHE A 121 14.76 -13.68 -6.97
CA PHE A 121 14.83 -13.68 -5.51
C PHE A 121 15.80 -12.65 -4.91
N ARG A 122 16.26 -11.67 -5.71
CA ARG A 122 16.98 -10.53 -5.14
C ARG A 122 16.03 -9.76 -4.22
N LEU A 123 16.53 -9.54 -3.01
CA LEU A 123 15.88 -8.78 -1.95
C LEU A 123 16.48 -7.38 -1.88
N ASP A 124 15.63 -6.36 -1.91
CA ASP A 124 15.96 -4.99 -1.55
C ASP A 124 15.05 -4.55 -0.39
N SER A 125 15.60 -3.89 0.64
CA SER A 125 14.86 -3.55 1.87
C SER A 125 14.90 -2.05 2.16
N PHE A 126 13.78 -1.50 2.61
CA PHE A 126 13.61 -0.07 2.81
C PHE A 126 12.86 0.24 4.10
N LEU A 127 13.08 1.43 4.64
CA LEU A 127 12.33 1.97 5.77
C LEU A 127 11.31 3.00 5.29
N CYS A 128 10.07 2.86 5.75
CA CYS A 128 9.10 3.94 5.76
C CYS A 128 9.56 5.07 6.71
N PRO A 129 9.26 6.34 6.40
CA PRO A 129 9.51 7.46 7.31
C PRO A 129 8.90 7.26 8.69
N ASN A 130 9.50 7.84 9.73
CA ASN A 130 8.96 7.79 11.09
C ASN A 130 7.51 8.32 11.14
N GLY A 131 6.64 7.58 11.81
CA GLY A 131 5.19 7.84 11.85
C GLY A 131 4.38 7.15 10.76
N THR A 132 5.03 6.46 9.83
CA THR A 132 4.37 5.68 8.77
C THR A 132 4.85 4.24 8.77
N ILE A 133 3.99 3.33 8.34
CA ILE A 133 4.31 1.91 8.12
C ILE A 133 3.73 1.47 6.77
N PHE A 134 4.26 0.39 6.22
CA PHE A 134 3.91 -0.06 4.88
C PHE A 134 2.51 -0.64 4.86
N ASN A 135 1.61 0.04 4.14
CA ASN A 135 0.29 -0.44 3.85
C ASN A 135 0.36 -1.40 2.66
N GLN A 136 0.38 -2.71 2.96
CA GLN A 136 0.47 -3.75 1.95
C GLN A 136 -0.65 -3.69 0.91
N GLN A 137 -1.86 -3.34 1.33
CA GLN A 137 -3.04 -3.30 0.44
C GLN A 137 -2.90 -2.24 -0.68
N TYR A 138 -2.21 -1.15 -0.38
CA TYR A 138 -2.06 -0.01 -1.30
C TYR A 138 -0.63 0.23 -1.78
N PHE A 139 0.31 -0.64 -1.38
CA PHE A 139 1.73 -0.56 -1.72
C PHE A 139 2.37 0.81 -1.43
N VAL A 140 2.03 1.42 -0.28
CA VAL A 140 2.50 2.76 0.12
C VAL A 140 2.76 2.81 1.61
N CYS A 141 3.72 3.63 2.06
CA CYS A 141 3.83 3.99 3.46
C CYS A 141 2.68 4.93 3.85
N ASP A 142 1.78 4.48 4.72
CA ASP A 142 0.66 5.26 5.25
C ASP A 142 0.88 5.52 6.74
N TRP A 143 0.12 6.44 7.32
CA TRP A 143 0.17 6.71 8.75
C TRP A 143 -0.09 5.45 9.56
N TRP A 144 0.68 5.26 10.64
CA TRP A 144 0.63 4.06 11.47
C TRP A 144 -0.80 3.68 11.92
N PHE A 145 -1.65 4.67 12.20
CA PHE A 145 -3.03 4.46 12.66
C PHE A 145 -4.01 4.07 11.54
N ASN A 146 -3.59 4.09 10.27
CA ASN A 146 -4.39 3.65 9.12
C ASN A 146 -4.09 2.19 8.72
N VAL A 147 -3.05 1.58 9.30
CA VAL A 147 -2.54 0.29 8.85
C VAL A 147 -2.61 -0.72 10.00
N ASP A 148 -3.31 -1.83 9.76
CA ASP A 148 -3.20 -3.01 10.61
C ASP A 148 -2.02 -3.86 10.13
N CYS A 149 -0.86 -3.69 10.79
CA CYS A 149 0.37 -4.36 10.38
C CYS A 149 0.21 -5.89 10.33
N ALA A 150 -0.50 -6.48 11.29
CA ALA A 150 -0.70 -7.92 11.37
C ALA A 150 -1.57 -8.46 10.22
N ALA A 151 -2.45 -7.63 9.66
CA ALA A 151 -3.28 -7.99 8.51
C ALA A 151 -2.54 -7.87 7.16
N SER A 152 -1.28 -7.42 7.15
CA SER A 152 -0.55 -7.20 5.90
C SER A 152 -0.38 -8.49 5.08
N GLU A 153 -0.16 -9.63 5.72
CA GLU A 153 0.02 -10.92 5.03
C GLU A 153 -1.20 -11.30 4.16
N ASP A 154 -2.41 -10.93 4.60
CA ASP A 154 -3.66 -11.19 3.85
C ASP A 154 -3.66 -10.51 2.47
N PHE A 155 -2.83 -9.49 2.28
CA PHE A 155 -2.71 -8.72 1.06
C PHE A 155 -1.47 -9.05 0.22
N PHE A 156 -0.61 -9.99 0.63
CA PHE A 156 0.57 -10.38 -0.16
C PHE A 156 0.22 -10.91 -1.55
N GLY A 157 -0.96 -11.54 -1.70
CA GLY A 157 -1.46 -12.03 -2.99
C GLY A 157 -1.67 -10.92 -4.04
N LEU A 158 -1.83 -9.65 -3.63
CA LEU A 158 -1.98 -8.52 -4.57
C LEU A 158 -0.72 -8.30 -5.42
N ASN A 159 0.44 -8.84 -4.99
CA ASN A 159 1.65 -8.79 -5.78
C ASN A 159 1.53 -9.52 -7.13
N ALA A 160 0.63 -10.50 -7.24
CA ALA A 160 0.36 -11.21 -8.50
C ALA A 160 -0.17 -10.28 -9.61
N ASP A 161 -0.78 -9.15 -9.23
CA ASP A 161 -1.39 -8.20 -10.18
C ASP A 161 -0.41 -7.10 -10.62
N ILE A 162 0.79 -7.05 -10.05
CA ILE A 162 1.78 -6.02 -10.39
C ILE A 162 2.28 -6.24 -11.82
N GLY A 163 2.07 -5.23 -12.68
CA GLY A 163 2.50 -5.27 -14.08
C GLY A 163 1.62 -6.13 -14.99
N VAL A 164 0.51 -6.68 -14.48
CA VAL A 164 -0.48 -7.38 -15.28
C VAL A 164 -1.40 -6.34 -15.94
N ALA A 165 -1.21 -6.13 -17.23
CA ALA A 165 -2.17 -5.35 -18.02
C ALA A 165 -3.41 -6.23 -18.28
N PRO A 166 -4.63 -5.69 -18.10
CA PRO A 166 -5.82 -6.46 -18.37
C PRO A 166 -5.92 -6.74 -19.88
N GLU A 167 -6.29 -7.98 -20.20
CA GLU A 167 -6.27 -8.52 -21.56
C GLU A 167 -7.16 -7.72 -22.53
N ASP A 168 -8.24 -7.11 -22.03
CA ASP A 168 -9.13 -6.26 -22.81
C ASP A 168 -8.52 -4.89 -23.14
N GLU A 169 -7.67 -4.34 -22.30
CA GLU A 169 -6.92 -3.10 -22.57
C GLU A 169 -5.83 -3.33 -23.63
N LEU A 170 -5.10 -4.45 -23.53
CA LEU A 170 -4.12 -4.85 -24.54
C LEU A 170 -4.76 -5.10 -25.92
N LEU A 171 -5.96 -5.69 -25.95
CA LEU A 171 -6.71 -5.91 -27.19
C LEU A 171 -7.31 -4.61 -27.76
N ARG A 172 -7.74 -3.67 -26.90
CA ARG A 172 -8.20 -2.35 -27.35
C ARG A 172 -7.06 -1.54 -27.98
N ASP A 173 -5.88 -1.56 -27.38
CA ASP A 173 -4.70 -0.89 -27.95
C ASP A 173 -4.23 -1.54 -29.25
N ALA A 174 -4.23 -2.88 -29.34
CA ALA A 174 -3.93 -3.58 -30.60
C ALA A 174 -4.93 -3.23 -31.72
N SER A 175 -6.24 -3.22 -31.42
CA SER A 175 -7.29 -2.87 -32.38
C SER A 175 -7.24 -1.40 -32.84
N SER A 176 -6.67 -0.52 -32.00
CA SER A 176 -6.40 0.89 -32.31
C SER A 176 -5.26 1.03 -33.33
N LEU A 177 -4.21 0.22 -33.21
CA LEU A 177 -3.08 0.19 -34.16
C LEU A 177 -3.46 -0.44 -35.50
N ASP A 178 -4.33 -1.45 -35.51
CA ASP A 178 -4.82 -2.08 -36.74
C ASP A 178 -5.60 -1.10 -37.63
N ASN A 179 -6.32 -0.16 -37.03
CA ASN A 179 -7.05 0.88 -37.76
C ASN A 179 -6.18 2.07 -38.20
N ALA A 180 -4.99 2.23 -37.61
CA ALA A 180 -4.06 3.31 -37.95
C ALA A 180 -3.08 2.94 -39.08
N TYR A 181 -2.74 1.65 -39.23
CA TYR A 181 -1.83 1.15 -40.27
C TYR A 181 -2.53 0.34 -41.38
N ALA A 182 -3.87 0.24 -41.36
CA ALA A 182 -4.61 -0.34 -42.47
C ALA A 182 -4.27 0.40 -43.77
N ALA A 183 -3.64 -0.32 -44.70
CA ALA A 183 -3.47 0.18 -46.06
C ALA A 183 -4.86 0.54 -46.61
N PRO A 184 -5.05 1.71 -47.24
CA PRO A 184 -6.34 2.08 -47.80
C PRO A 184 -6.81 0.97 -48.76
N PRO A 185 -8.11 0.64 -48.77
CA PRO A 185 -8.62 -0.36 -49.70
C PRO A 185 -8.19 0.02 -51.11
N SER A 186 -7.64 -0.96 -51.84
CA SER A 186 -7.21 -0.81 -53.23
C SER A 186 -8.43 -0.57 -54.12
N ASN A 187 -8.93 0.65 -54.12
CA ASN A 187 -9.84 1.12 -55.15
C ASN A 187 -9.03 1.23 -56.44
N ASN A 188 -9.62 0.72 -57.52
CA ASN A 188 -9.07 0.67 -58.87
C ASN A 188 -8.58 2.05 -59.34
N TYR A 189 -7.35 2.42 -59.02
CA TYR A 189 -6.63 3.42 -59.77
C TYR A 189 -5.95 2.68 -60.93
N ALA A 190 -6.48 2.93 -62.13
CA ALA A 190 -5.80 2.52 -63.35
C ALA A 190 -4.35 3.01 -63.29
N ALA A 191 -3.40 2.12 -63.57
CA ALA A 191 -2.00 2.47 -63.68
C ALA A 191 -1.85 3.64 -64.67
N PRO A 192 -1.13 4.71 -64.33
CA PRO A 192 -0.81 5.74 -65.30
C PRO A 192 0.02 5.12 -66.44
N PRO A 193 -0.17 5.56 -67.70
CA PRO A 193 0.57 5.00 -68.82
C PRO A 193 2.07 5.27 -68.63
N SER A 194 2.89 4.25 -68.93
CA SER A 194 4.34 4.34 -68.92
C SER A 194 4.83 5.19 -70.08
N ASP A 195 5.02 6.49 -69.87
CA ASP A 195 5.75 7.31 -70.81
C ASP A 195 7.26 7.04 -70.68
N SER A 196 7.80 6.37 -71.70
CA SER A 196 9.22 6.09 -71.86
C SER A 196 9.98 7.40 -72.12
N TYR A 197 10.71 7.90 -71.12
CA TYR A 197 11.72 8.93 -71.34
C TYR A 197 13.05 8.27 -71.71
N SER A 198 13.38 8.32 -73.01
CA SER A 198 14.73 8.05 -73.51
C SER A 198 15.69 9.15 -73.02
N ALA A 199 16.83 8.73 -72.45
CA ALA A 199 17.90 9.63 -72.06
C ALA A 199 18.60 10.21 -73.31
N PRO A 200 18.93 11.51 -73.36
CA PRO A 200 19.81 12.07 -74.38
C PRO A 200 21.27 11.72 -74.05
N GLY A 201 22.02 11.31 -75.08
CA GLY A 201 23.42 10.90 -75.02
C GLY A 201 24.43 12.03 -75.11
#